data_AF-A0A1G3RTS9-F1
#
_entry.id   AF-A0A1G3RTS9-F1
#
_cell.length_a   1.000
_cell.length_b   1.000
_cell.length_c   1.000
_cell.angle_alpha   90.00
_cell.angle_beta   90.00
_cell.angle_gamma   90.00
#
_symmetry.space_group_name_H-M   'P 1'
#
loop_
_entity.id
_entity.type
_entity.pdbx_description
1 polymer ?
#
loop_
_entity_poly.entity_id
_entity_poly.type
_entity_poly.pdbx_seq_one_letter_code
_entity_poly.pdbx_strand_id
1 'polypeptide(L)'
;MPKAASNRLHQAILAVLSFLLLSSCGLVAVPGLFVEVDGNLLPVLSEKVDNPTSLQAVKLPGLRYIFSKTMVTEALSDIAIRMSVKGSVTVAVFAREKDESPFLTASFEGLGEPLLEFRLLLPAGSTVAGIELALDDAQSATIKGFSISSPYIGYRSGGIDGSPALASHGVQRTFAFDADSWPAEIRLPAADGPGWSVVVCQGNEGTLRVVGQSAGFESSPHPDRPLAIPLELTGGLSVSVAALDTGGIAEAYLHFGGGAPLSDLHAILAGAELTGDYKLYRWDLLPDTLVFDFANYAIQDRYFKRLAFFAEKPGFRGRLADDRELASLHGWNAHDYPPWTLSSFYNFAADTAFKLNTNELALLDLLLDYGLVTKEASGRLIPGKGALISITRESTAVYRRIFMDHEASHALFFQDEAYRLLSERIWSAHDPATRRFWIRHLRWRNYDTTDSYLNVNELQAYMVQQSAAGAVTYIRDNVLVRLAAAYPAAAEELLVDTPAILATTALDASALDAYLRERWDVSAGRFGRVRRINLP
;
A
#
# COMPACT_ATOMS: atom_id res chain seq x y z
N MET A 1 -52.37 -30.20 -71.40
CA MET A 1 -53.08 -31.16 -70.51
C MET A 1 -52.03 -31.92 -69.69
N PRO A 2 -52.23 -32.19 -68.38
CA PRO A 2 -51.99 -31.25 -67.29
C PRO A 2 -50.78 -31.63 -66.40
N LYS A 3 -50.08 -30.62 -65.86
CA LYS A 3 -49.28 -30.69 -64.61
C LYS A 3 -49.44 -29.35 -63.88
N ALA A 4 -50.55 -29.21 -63.17
CA ALA A 4 -50.83 -28.07 -62.31
C ALA A 4 -51.50 -28.57 -61.02
N ALA A 5 -50.70 -29.10 -60.09
CA ALA A 5 -51.17 -29.42 -58.73
C ALA A 5 -50.06 -29.45 -57.66
N SER A 6 -48.77 -29.33 -58.02
CA SER A 6 -47.67 -29.60 -57.06
C SER A 6 -47.10 -28.37 -56.34
N ASN A 7 -47.36 -27.13 -56.80
CA ASN A 7 -46.62 -25.95 -56.31
C ASN A 7 -47.27 -25.17 -55.17
N ARG A 8 -48.52 -25.46 -54.79
CA ARG A 8 -49.20 -24.73 -53.70
C ARG A 8 -48.99 -25.35 -52.32
N LEU A 9 -48.66 -26.65 -52.23
CA LEU A 9 -48.43 -27.32 -50.94
C LEU A 9 -47.03 -27.05 -50.36
N HIS A 10 -46.01 -26.89 -51.22
CA HIS A 10 -44.64 -26.58 -50.77
C HIS A 10 -44.48 -25.14 -50.26
N GLN A 11 -45.20 -24.16 -50.83
CA GLN A 11 -45.14 -22.78 -50.34
C GLN A 11 -45.96 -22.55 -49.06
N ALA A 12 -47.01 -23.34 -48.81
CA ALA A 12 -47.74 -23.29 -47.54
C ALA A 12 -46.94 -23.91 -46.37
N ILE A 13 -46.15 -24.96 -46.62
CA ILE A 13 -45.33 -25.62 -45.59
C ILE A 13 -44.09 -24.78 -45.22
N LEU A 14 -43.48 -24.06 -46.17
CA LEU A 14 -42.39 -23.13 -45.85
C LEU A 14 -42.87 -21.87 -45.10
N ALA A 15 -44.09 -21.37 -45.37
CA ALA A 15 -44.66 -20.24 -44.65
C ALA A 15 -45.06 -20.60 -43.21
N VAL A 16 -45.51 -21.83 -42.95
CA VAL A 16 -45.85 -22.31 -41.61
C VAL A 16 -44.60 -22.69 -40.79
N LEU A 17 -43.53 -23.20 -41.41
CA LEU A 17 -42.24 -23.39 -40.71
C LEU A 17 -41.49 -22.09 -40.41
N SER A 18 -41.75 -21.00 -41.15
CA SER A 18 -41.18 -19.68 -40.86
C SER A 18 -41.95 -18.92 -39.77
N PHE A 19 -43.18 -19.33 -39.48
CA PHE A 19 -44.01 -18.77 -38.40
C PHE A 19 -43.94 -19.57 -37.08
N LEU A 20 -43.36 -20.78 -37.08
CA LEU A 20 -43.19 -21.63 -35.88
C LEU A 20 -41.79 -21.54 -35.23
N LEU A 21 -40.90 -20.66 -35.71
CA LEU A 21 -39.63 -20.32 -35.04
C LEU A 21 -39.69 -19.04 -34.19
N LEU A 22 -40.86 -18.41 -34.08
CA LEU A 22 -41.08 -17.23 -33.23
C LEU A 22 -41.62 -17.62 -31.85
N SER A 23 -40.97 -18.54 -31.13
CA SER A 23 -41.25 -18.80 -29.70
C SER A 23 -40.14 -19.57 -28.99
N SER A 24 -38.88 -19.52 -29.43
CA SER A 24 -37.80 -19.89 -28.50
C SER A 24 -37.48 -18.67 -27.67
N CYS A 25 -37.94 -18.63 -26.42
CA CYS A 25 -37.44 -17.73 -25.37
C CYS A 25 -35.96 -18.05 -25.11
N GLY A 26 -35.10 -17.72 -26.07
CA GLY A 26 -33.67 -17.93 -26.01
C GLY A 26 -32.96 -16.66 -25.57
N LEU A 27 -31.86 -16.84 -24.84
CA LEU A 27 -30.97 -15.76 -24.47
C LEU A 27 -30.37 -15.11 -25.73
N VAL A 28 -30.30 -13.79 -25.75
CA VAL A 28 -29.71 -12.99 -26.83
C VAL A 28 -28.57 -12.14 -26.27
N ALA A 29 -27.52 -11.93 -27.05
CA ALA A 29 -26.43 -11.05 -26.65
C ALA A 29 -26.94 -9.61 -26.51
N VAL A 30 -26.53 -8.94 -25.42
CA VAL A 30 -26.85 -7.54 -25.15
C VAL A 30 -25.79 -6.65 -25.81
N PRO A 31 -26.14 -5.88 -26.86
CA PRO A 31 -25.16 -5.07 -27.57
C PRO A 31 -24.49 -4.04 -26.65
N GLY A 32 -23.16 -4.01 -26.65
CA GLY A 32 -22.37 -3.05 -25.86
C GLY A 32 -22.21 -3.39 -24.38
N LEU A 33 -22.73 -4.53 -23.91
CA LEU A 33 -22.61 -4.96 -22.52
C LEU A 33 -21.69 -6.18 -22.39
N PHE A 34 -20.69 -6.05 -21.52
CA PHE A 34 -19.65 -7.07 -21.32
C PHE A 34 -19.39 -7.27 -19.82
N VAL A 35 -18.86 -8.45 -19.48
CA VAL A 35 -18.16 -8.68 -18.22
C VAL A 35 -16.67 -8.76 -18.50
N GLU A 36 -15.89 -7.94 -17.77
CA GLU A 36 -14.44 -7.94 -17.85
C GLU A 36 -13.84 -8.86 -16.79
N VAL A 37 -12.95 -9.76 -17.21
CA VAL A 37 -12.23 -10.70 -16.33
C VAL A 37 -10.78 -10.77 -16.78
N ASP A 38 -9.86 -10.34 -15.92
CA ASP A 38 -8.42 -10.33 -16.21
C ASP A 38 -8.10 -9.64 -17.57
N GLY A 39 -8.78 -8.53 -17.85
CA GLY A 39 -8.66 -7.76 -19.10
C GLY A 39 -9.36 -8.36 -20.33
N ASN A 40 -10.05 -9.50 -20.19
CA ASN A 40 -10.82 -10.10 -21.27
C ASN A 40 -12.30 -9.69 -21.19
N LEU A 41 -12.86 -9.23 -22.31
CA LEU A 41 -14.29 -8.89 -22.41
C LEU A 41 -15.10 -10.09 -22.88
N LEU A 42 -16.02 -10.54 -22.04
CA LEU A 42 -16.95 -11.62 -22.35
C LEU A 42 -18.35 -11.07 -22.62
N PRO A 43 -19.04 -11.51 -23.69
CA PRO A 43 -20.40 -11.09 -23.97
C PRO A 43 -21.36 -11.41 -22.81
N VAL A 44 -22.29 -10.49 -22.59
CA VAL A 44 -23.43 -10.66 -21.68
C VAL A 44 -24.68 -10.96 -22.50
N LEU A 45 -25.47 -11.92 -22.04
CA LEU A 45 -26.73 -12.35 -22.64
C LEU A 45 -27.90 -11.95 -21.71
N SER A 46 -29.10 -11.76 -22.26
CA SER A 46 -30.33 -11.60 -21.49
C SER A 46 -31.51 -12.24 -22.21
N GLU A 47 -32.66 -12.31 -21.56
CA GLU A 47 -33.91 -12.52 -22.27
C GLU A 47 -34.15 -11.38 -23.28
N LYS A 48 -34.91 -11.67 -24.34
CA LYS A 48 -35.18 -10.69 -25.40
C LYS A 48 -36.15 -9.62 -24.88
N VAL A 49 -35.59 -8.47 -24.52
CA VAL A 49 -36.34 -7.28 -24.07
C VAL A 49 -35.90 -6.04 -24.85
N ASP A 50 -36.77 -5.04 -24.91
CA ASP A 50 -36.45 -3.75 -25.52
C ASP A 50 -35.52 -2.94 -24.61
N ASN A 51 -34.35 -2.56 -25.12
CA ASN A 51 -33.32 -1.78 -24.41
C ASN A 51 -32.86 -2.42 -23.08
N PRO A 52 -32.23 -3.62 -23.12
CA PRO A 52 -31.84 -4.38 -21.93
C PRO A 52 -30.85 -3.66 -21.01
N THR A 53 -30.19 -2.58 -21.44
CA THR A 53 -29.28 -1.79 -20.59
C THR A 53 -29.98 -0.69 -19.80
N SER A 54 -31.29 -0.48 -19.97
CA SER A 54 -32.06 0.55 -19.27
C SER A 54 -33.29 -0.04 -18.60
N LEU A 55 -33.22 -0.19 -17.28
CA LEU A 55 -34.32 -0.66 -16.45
C LEU A 55 -35.20 0.52 -16.03
N GLN A 56 -36.51 0.32 -16.06
CA GLN A 56 -37.50 1.31 -15.59
C GLN A 56 -38.54 0.58 -14.75
N ALA A 57 -38.82 1.08 -13.54
CA ALA A 57 -39.69 0.39 -12.56
C ALA A 57 -41.02 -0.10 -13.16
N VAL A 58 -41.62 0.70 -14.03
CA VAL A 58 -42.94 0.44 -14.62
C VAL A 58 -42.89 -0.55 -15.79
N LYS A 59 -41.77 -0.62 -16.53
CA LYS A 59 -41.68 -1.38 -17.78
C LYS A 59 -40.87 -2.67 -17.64
N LEU A 60 -39.78 -2.60 -16.89
CA LEU A 60 -38.82 -3.67 -16.72
C LEU A 60 -38.22 -3.53 -15.31
N PRO A 61 -38.96 -3.94 -14.27
CA PRO A 61 -38.53 -3.78 -12.88
C PRO A 61 -37.33 -4.65 -12.55
N GLY A 62 -37.04 -5.69 -13.33
CA GLY A 62 -35.80 -6.43 -13.21
C GLY A 62 -35.40 -7.16 -14.48
N LEU A 63 -34.12 -7.49 -14.59
CA LEU A 63 -33.57 -8.25 -15.71
C LEU A 63 -32.39 -9.11 -15.24
N ARG A 64 -32.38 -10.37 -15.70
CA ARG A 64 -31.26 -11.29 -15.51
C ARG A 64 -30.31 -11.23 -16.70
N TYR A 65 -29.04 -11.07 -16.38
CA TYR A 65 -27.89 -11.04 -17.28
C TYR A 65 -27.09 -12.32 -17.08
N ILE A 66 -26.89 -13.08 -18.16
CA ILE A 66 -26.13 -14.33 -18.16
C ILE A 66 -24.79 -14.10 -18.85
N PHE A 67 -23.71 -14.52 -18.22
CA PHE A 67 -22.38 -14.42 -18.81
C PHE A 67 -22.18 -15.55 -19.82
N SER A 68 -21.64 -15.22 -21.00
CA SER A 68 -21.37 -16.19 -22.06
C SER A 68 -20.42 -17.33 -21.65
N LYS A 69 -19.66 -17.13 -20.58
CA LYS A 69 -18.83 -18.14 -19.93
C LYS A 69 -19.00 -18.03 -18.41
N THR A 70 -19.21 -19.16 -17.76
CA THR A 70 -19.17 -19.25 -16.29
C THR A 70 -17.76 -18.93 -15.78
N MET A 71 -17.69 -18.05 -14.79
CA MET A 71 -16.44 -17.63 -14.16
C MET A 71 -16.26 -18.36 -12.83
N VAL A 72 -15.01 -18.63 -12.47
CA VAL A 72 -14.66 -19.18 -11.15
C VAL A 72 -13.61 -18.26 -10.55
N THR A 73 -13.86 -17.76 -9.34
CA THR A 73 -12.88 -16.94 -8.62
C THR A 73 -11.88 -17.85 -7.93
N GLU A 74 -10.59 -17.73 -8.24
CA GLU A 74 -9.56 -18.54 -7.55
C GLU A 74 -9.25 -17.98 -6.15
N ALA A 75 -9.33 -16.66 -6.01
CA ALA A 75 -9.14 -15.94 -4.77
C ALA A 75 -10.42 -15.18 -4.38
N LEU A 76 -10.40 -14.57 -3.20
CA LEU A 76 -11.40 -13.56 -2.83
C LEU A 76 -11.42 -12.48 -3.94
N SER A 77 -12.58 -12.12 -4.44
CA SER A 77 -12.74 -11.15 -5.54
C SER A 77 -13.99 -10.32 -5.33
N ASP A 78 -14.14 -9.22 -6.07
CA ASP A 78 -15.42 -8.53 -6.19
C ASP A 78 -16.04 -8.76 -7.55
N ILE A 79 -17.36 -8.84 -7.59
CA ILE A 79 -18.12 -8.52 -8.80
C ILE A 79 -18.54 -7.06 -8.75
N ALA A 80 -18.06 -6.29 -9.73
CA ALA A 80 -18.36 -4.89 -9.88
C ALA A 80 -19.44 -4.70 -10.96
N ILE A 81 -20.42 -3.85 -10.66
CA ILE A 81 -21.49 -3.46 -11.58
C ILE A 81 -21.44 -1.96 -11.78
N ARG A 82 -21.21 -1.54 -13.02
CA ARG A 82 -21.17 -0.13 -13.42
C ARG A 82 -22.55 0.29 -13.89
N MET A 83 -23.23 1.13 -13.11
CA MET A 83 -24.56 1.64 -13.48
C MET A 83 -24.92 2.99 -12.84
N SER A 84 -25.70 3.78 -13.56
CA SER A 84 -26.37 4.97 -13.03
C SER A 84 -27.73 4.54 -12.48
N VAL A 85 -28.03 4.80 -11.20
CA VAL A 85 -29.27 4.32 -10.54
C VAL A 85 -29.93 5.49 -9.82
N LYS A 86 -31.23 5.69 -10.02
CA LYS A 86 -32.03 6.67 -9.28
C LYS A 86 -32.98 5.96 -8.32
N GLY A 87 -32.58 5.82 -7.06
CA GLY A 87 -33.27 5.08 -6.00
C GLY A 87 -32.57 3.77 -5.63
N SER A 88 -33.31 2.77 -5.14
CA SER A 88 -32.75 1.49 -4.68
C SER A 88 -32.77 0.39 -5.75
N VAL A 89 -31.64 -0.30 -5.93
CA VAL A 89 -31.50 -1.50 -6.78
C VAL A 89 -30.98 -2.67 -5.96
N THR A 90 -31.62 -3.82 -6.09
CA THR A 90 -31.13 -5.11 -5.60
C THR A 90 -30.36 -5.83 -6.70
N VAL A 91 -29.17 -6.32 -6.35
CA VAL A 91 -28.29 -7.13 -7.18
C VAL A 91 -28.25 -8.53 -6.60
N ALA A 92 -28.56 -9.53 -7.42
CA ALA A 92 -28.53 -10.94 -7.06
C ALA A 92 -27.57 -11.70 -7.98
N VAL A 93 -26.67 -12.51 -7.42
CA VAL A 93 -25.62 -13.24 -8.14
C VAL A 93 -25.89 -14.73 -8.12
N PHE A 94 -25.77 -15.37 -9.29
CA PHE A 94 -26.14 -16.77 -9.50
C PHE A 94 -24.93 -17.60 -9.92
N ALA A 95 -24.83 -18.81 -9.37
CA ALA A 95 -23.71 -19.71 -9.67
C ALA A 95 -23.88 -20.41 -11.02
N ARG A 96 -25.12 -20.61 -11.47
CA ARG A 96 -25.48 -21.24 -12.74
C ARG A 96 -26.63 -20.48 -13.40
N GLU A 97 -26.71 -20.58 -14.73
CA GLU A 97 -27.73 -19.90 -15.55
C GLU A 97 -29.17 -20.17 -15.07
N LYS A 98 -29.44 -21.43 -14.68
CA LYS A 98 -30.78 -21.93 -14.34
C LYS A 98 -31.04 -21.98 -12.84
N ASP A 99 -30.17 -21.40 -12.02
CA ASP A 99 -30.40 -21.38 -10.57
C ASP A 99 -31.63 -20.51 -10.26
N GLU A 100 -32.54 -21.04 -9.44
CA GLU A 100 -33.76 -20.33 -9.00
C GLU A 100 -33.47 -19.36 -7.85
N SER A 101 -32.40 -19.60 -7.09
CA SER A 101 -32.00 -18.78 -5.95
C SER A 101 -30.58 -18.24 -6.13
N PRO A 102 -30.33 -16.96 -5.85
CA PRO A 102 -28.98 -16.43 -5.85
C PRO A 102 -28.20 -16.98 -4.66
N PHE A 103 -26.87 -17.07 -4.79
CA PHE A 103 -26.01 -17.39 -3.65
C PHE A 103 -25.54 -16.13 -2.92
N LEU A 104 -25.71 -14.95 -3.52
CA LEU A 104 -25.34 -13.65 -2.97
C LEU A 104 -26.33 -12.58 -3.43
N THR A 105 -26.77 -11.73 -2.52
CA THR A 105 -27.67 -10.61 -2.81
C THR A 105 -27.22 -9.37 -2.04
N ALA A 106 -27.29 -8.19 -2.66
CA ALA A 106 -27.06 -6.91 -2.00
C ALA A 106 -27.96 -5.81 -2.59
N SER A 107 -28.32 -4.82 -1.78
CA SER A 107 -29.10 -3.66 -2.22
C SER A 107 -28.23 -2.40 -2.18
N PHE A 108 -28.43 -1.51 -3.15
CA PHE A 108 -27.67 -0.28 -3.32
C PHE A 108 -28.59 0.89 -3.58
N GLU A 109 -28.21 2.05 -3.06
CA GLU A 109 -28.90 3.32 -3.35
C GLU A 109 -28.05 4.19 -4.28
N GLY A 110 -28.69 4.78 -5.28
CA GLY A 110 -28.09 5.77 -6.18
C GLY A 110 -28.95 7.03 -6.31
N LEU A 111 -28.30 8.14 -6.69
CA LEU A 111 -28.94 9.46 -6.83
C LEU A 111 -29.34 9.81 -8.27
N GLY A 112 -29.16 8.88 -9.22
CA GLY A 112 -29.36 9.06 -10.64
C GLY A 112 -28.03 9.09 -11.38
N GLU A 113 -27.53 10.28 -11.63
CA GLU A 113 -26.17 10.53 -12.12
C GLU A 113 -25.29 11.01 -10.95
N PRO A 114 -23.96 10.75 -10.96
CA PRO A 114 -23.17 10.12 -12.03
C PRO A 114 -23.27 8.58 -12.06
N LEU A 115 -22.62 7.97 -13.05
CA LEU A 115 -22.32 6.53 -13.09
C LEU A 115 -21.60 6.10 -11.80
N LEU A 116 -22.04 4.99 -11.20
CA LEU A 116 -21.45 4.40 -10.00
C LEU A 116 -20.94 2.97 -10.28
N GLU A 117 -19.88 2.57 -9.59
CA GLU A 117 -19.41 1.20 -9.55
C GLU A 117 -19.76 0.56 -8.20
N PHE A 118 -20.73 -0.35 -8.23
CA PHE A 118 -21.18 -1.11 -7.07
C PHE A 118 -20.42 -2.42 -6.98
N ARG A 119 -19.85 -2.75 -5.83
CA ARG A 119 -19.04 -3.96 -5.65
C ARG A 119 -19.61 -4.91 -4.60
N LEU A 120 -19.72 -6.19 -4.97
CA LEU A 120 -20.11 -7.26 -4.06
C LEU A 120 -18.96 -8.26 -3.93
N LEU A 121 -18.62 -8.61 -2.68
CA LEU A 121 -17.57 -9.56 -2.35
C LEU A 121 -17.98 -10.99 -2.72
N LEU A 122 -17.16 -11.63 -3.55
CA LEU A 122 -17.24 -13.03 -3.92
C LEU A 122 -16.20 -13.84 -3.12
N PRO A 123 -16.63 -14.84 -2.32
CA PRO A 123 -15.71 -15.80 -1.69
C PRO A 123 -14.79 -16.47 -2.70
N ALA A 124 -13.59 -16.89 -2.26
CA ALA A 124 -12.73 -17.73 -3.09
C ALA A 124 -13.43 -19.05 -3.47
N GLY A 125 -13.24 -19.50 -4.70
CA GLY A 125 -13.91 -20.66 -5.28
C GLY A 125 -15.35 -20.41 -5.75
N SER A 126 -15.84 -19.17 -5.71
CA SER A 126 -17.20 -18.85 -6.16
C SER A 126 -17.33 -19.06 -7.66
N THR A 127 -18.43 -19.70 -8.05
CA THR A 127 -18.83 -19.80 -9.46
C THR A 127 -19.83 -18.69 -9.75
N VAL A 128 -19.67 -17.99 -10.87
CA VAL A 128 -20.56 -16.91 -11.29
C VAL A 128 -20.97 -17.11 -12.75
N ALA A 129 -22.27 -17.32 -12.97
CA ALA A 129 -22.84 -17.49 -14.30
C ALA A 129 -23.78 -16.34 -14.70
N GLY A 130 -24.29 -15.56 -13.75
CA GLY A 130 -25.14 -14.43 -14.07
C GLY A 130 -25.43 -13.53 -12.88
N ILE A 131 -26.00 -12.37 -13.21
CA ILE A 131 -26.47 -11.35 -12.27
C ILE A 131 -27.89 -10.97 -12.62
N GLU A 132 -28.74 -10.83 -11.63
CA GLU A 132 -30.06 -10.21 -11.77
C GLU A 132 -30.07 -8.86 -11.07
N LEU A 133 -30.64 -7.86 -11.75
CA LEU A 133 -30.88 -6.54 -11.20
C LEU A 133 -32.38 -6.37 -11.03
N ALA A 134 -32.83 -5.96 -9.85
CA ALA A 134 -34.22 -5.64 -9.54
C ALA A 134 -34.31 -4.22 -8.95
N LEU A 135 -35.18 -3.40 -9.51
CA LEU A 135 -35.52 -2.07 -9.00
C LEU A 135 -36.58 -2.26 -7.90
N ASP A 136 -36.18 -2.04 -6.65
CA ASP A 136 -37.11 -2.14 -5.52
C ASP A 136 -37.98 -0.89 -5.45
N ASP A 137 -37.30 0.27 -5.31
CA ASP A 137 -37.89 1.62 -5.25
C ASP A 137 -37.20 2.58 -6.24
N ALA A 138 -36.29 2.08 -7.09
CA ALA A 138 -35.62 2.89 -8.09
C ALA A 138 -36.53 3.26 -9.26
N GLN A 139 -36.47 4.51 -9.70
CA GLN A 139 -37.18 4.97 -10.90
C GLN A 139 -36.56 4.37 -12.17
N SER A 140 -35.23 4.29 -12.21
CA SER A 140 -34.49 3.75 -13.35
C SER A 140 -33.06 3.33 -12.98
N ALA A 141 -32.53 2.39 -13.75
CA ALA A 141 -31.10 2.05 -13.75
C ALA A 141 -30.58 1.95 -15.19
N THR A 142 -29.38 2.47 -15.46
CA THR A 142 -28.69 2.33 -16.74
C THR A 142 -27.36 1.60 -16.53
N ILE A 143 -27.24 0.41 -17.10
CA ILE A 143 -26.08 -0.47 -16.95
C ILE A 143 -25.05 -0.17 -18.03
N LYS A 144 -23.78 -0.11 -17.64
CA LYS A 144 -22.63 0.07 -18.55
C LYS A 144 -21.75 -1.16 -18.67
N GLY A 145 -21.65 -1.98 -17.63
CA GLY A 145 -20.84 -3.19 -17.68
C GLY A 145 -20.68 -3.86 -16.34
N PHE A 146 -20.05 -5.02 -16.38
CA PHE A 146 -19.66 -5.80 -15.22
C PHE A 146 -18.15 -6.03 -15.24
N SER A 147 -17.55 -6.31 -14.10
CA SER A 147 -16.20 -6.86 -14.03
C SER A 147 -16.02 -7.75 -12.81
N ILE A 148 -15.09 -8.68 -12.89
CA ILE A 148 -14.53 -9.36 -11.72
C ILE A 148 -13.16 -8.74 -11.47
N SER A 149 -12.93 -8.29 -10.25
CA SER A 149 -11.69 -7.61 -9.88
C SER A 149 -11.25 -7.96 -8.46
N SER A 150 -10.07 -7.50 -8.05
CA SER A 150 -9.60 -7.67 -6.68
C SER A 150 -10.58 -7.05 -5.66
N PRO A 151 -10.70 -7.67 -4.47
CA PRO A 151 -11.60 -7.19 -3.42
C PRO A 151 -11.35 -5.73 -3.06
N TYR A 152 -12.44 -5.01 -2.82
CA TYR A 152 -12.43 -3.64 -2.41
C TYR A 152 -13.51 -3.38 -1.37
N ILE A 153 -13.09 -2.89 -0.21
CA ILE A 153 -13.97 -2.58 0.91
C ILE A 153 -13.80 -1.10 1.24
N GLY A 154 -14.64 -0.25 0.66
CA GLY A 154 -14.58 1.18 0.93
C GLY A 154 -15.32 2.06 -0.06
N TYR A 155 -14.86 3.30 -0.14
CA TYR A 155 -15.34 4.35 -1.04
C TYR A 155 -14.16 5.04 -1.72
N ARG A 156 -14.30 5.27 -3.03
CA ARG A 156 -13.37 6.10 -3.82
C ARG A 156 -14.17 6.98 -4.77
N SER A 157 -13.77 8.24 -4.90
CA SER A 157 -14.41 9.20 -5.79
C SER A 157 -14.04 8.96 -7.26
N GLY A 158 -12.83 8.46 -7.54
CA GLY A 158 -12.35 8.07 -8.86
C GLY A 158 -12.16 6.55 -8.98
N GLY A 159 -13.16 5.84 -9.49
CA GLY A 159 -13.05 4.44 -9.89
C GLY A 159 -12.69 4.27 -11.36
N ILE A 160 -12.98 3.09 -11.91
CA ILE A 160 -12.78 2.80 -13.34
C ILE A 160 -13.60 3.83 -14.15
N ASP A 161 -12.97 4.43 -15.15
CA ASP A 161 -13.55 5.50 -15.99
C ASP A 161 -13.95 6.79 -15.24
N GLY A 162 -13.40 7.02 -14.04
CA GLY A 162 -13.66 8.21 -13.21
C GLY A 162 -14.97 8.15 -12.41
N SER A 163 -15.64 7.01 -12.39
CA SER A 163 -16.91 6.82 -11.68
C SER A 163 -16.67 6.42 -10.22
N PRO A 164 -17.38 6.99 -9.22
CA PRO A 164 -17.18 6.60 -7.82
C PRO A 164 -17.45 5.11 -7.60
N ALA A 165 -16.57 4.43 -6.85
CA ALA A 165 -16.77 3.03 -6.48
C ALA A 165 -17.15 2.88 -5.00
N LEU A 166 -18.17 2.05 -4.75
CA LEU A 166 -18.75 1.79 -3.44
C LEU A 166 -18.90 0.29 -3.19
N ALA A 167 -18.32 -0.18 -2.09
CA ALA A 167 -18.52 -1.54 -1.63
C ALA A 167 -19.91 -1.72 -0.98
N SER A 168 -20.56 -2.85 -1.24
CA SER A 168 -21.90 -3.16 -0.73
C SER A 168 -21.96 -3.49 0.76
N HIS A 169 -20.81 -3.70 1.41
CA HIS A 169 -20.73 -4.22 2.76
C HIS A 169 -20.42 -3.11 3.77
N GLY A 170 -21.46 -2.56 4.40
CA GLY A 170 -21.33 -1.79 5.65
C GLY A 170 -20.63 -0.43 5.56
N VAL A 171 -20.38 0.10 4.35
CA VAL A 171 -19.80 1.43 4.19
C VAL A 171 -20.90 2.49 4.34
N GLN A 172 -20.78 3.34 5.36
CA GLN A 172 -21.69 4.48 5.57
C GLN A 172 -20.97 5.77 5.18
N ARG A 173 -21.68 6.69 4.51
CA ARG A 173 -21.13 7.98 4.07
C ARG A 173 -22.05 9.11 4.50
N THR A 174 -21.47 10.18 5.01
CA THR A 174 -22.19 11.41 5.34
C THR A 174 -21.58 12.56 4.54
N PHE A 175 -22.43 13.26 3.79
CA PHE A 175 -22.07 14.49 3.08
C PHE A 175 -22.48 15.67 3.96
N ALA A 176 -21.55 16.56 4.28
CA ALA A 176 -21.82 17.76 5.08
C ALA A 176 -21.64 19.06 4.28
N PHE A 177 -21.16 18.97 3.04
CA PHE A 177 -20.93 20.06 2.11
C PHE A 177 -21.86 19.88 0.89
N ASP A 178 -22.04 20.91 0.04
CA ASP A 178 -22.96 20.88 -1.12
C ASP A 178 -22.87 19.56 -1.89
N ALA A 179 -23.99 19.05 -2.43
CA ALA A 179 -24.10 17.69 -3.00
C ALA A 179 -23.09 17.34 -4.11
N ASP A 180 -22.38 18.34 -4.66
CA ASP A 180 -21.29 18.20 -5.64
C ASP A 180 -19.89 17.97 -4.98
N SER A 181 -19.84 17.76 -3.67
CA SER A 181 -18.60 17.63 -2.88
C SER A 181 -18.33 16.21 -2.37
N TRP A 182 -17.07 15.94 -2.01
CA TRP A 182 -16.68 14.65 -1.41
C TRP A 182 -17.32 14.44 -0.02
N PRO A 183 -17.49 13.18 0.42
CA PRO A 183 -17.96 12.86 1.76
C PRO A 183 -17.16 13.57 2.86
N ALA A 184 -17.87 14.05 3.88
CA ALA A 184 -17.25 14.62 5.08
C ALA A 184 -16.91 13.53 6.11
N GLU A 185 -17.68 12.43 6.14
CA GLU A 185 -17.43 11.27 6.99
C GLU A 185 -17.66 9.97 6.20
N ILE A 186 -16.78 8.99 6.41
CA ILE A 186 -16.91 7.62 5.89
C ILE A 186 -16.66 6.65 7.04
N ARG A 187 -17.62 5.75 7.29
CA ARG A 187 -17.45 4.63 8.21
C ARG A 187 -17.25 3.36 7.42
N LEU A 188 -16.17 2.65 7.72
CA LEU A 188 -15.83 1.38 7.09
C LEU A 188 -16.32 0.23 7.97
N PRO A 189 -16.71 -0.91 7.37
CA PRO A 189 -17.07 -2.10 8.13
C PRO A 189 -15.89 -2.59 8.97
N ALA A 190 -16.18 -3.44 9.96
CA ALA A 190 -15.13 -4.13 10.70
C ALA A 190 -14.38 -5.10 9.76
N ALA A 191 -13.04 -5.11 9.84
CA ALA A 191 -12.22 -6.10 9.15
C ALA A 191 -12.29 -7.47 9.85
N ASP A 192 -11.95 -8.53 9.11
CA ASP A 192 -12.04 -9.93 9.58
C ASP A 192 -10.82 -10.40 10.38
N GLY A 193 -9.94 -9.48 10.83
CA GLY A 193 -8.78 -9.82 11.65
C GLY A 193 -7.64 -8.81 11.59
N PRO A 194 -6.45 -9.16 12.12
CA PRO A 194 -5.26 -8.31 12.03
C PRO A 194 -4.71 -8.28 10.60
N GLY A 195 -3.74 -7.39 10.35
CA GLY A 195 -3.07 -7.27 9.05
C GLY A 195 -3.81 -6.38 8.04
N TRP A 196 -4.88 -5.72 8.45
CA TRP A 196 -5.60 -4.73 7.65
C TRP A 196 -5.17 -3.31 7.99
N SER A 197 -5.14 -2.46 6.96
CA SER A 197 -4.99 -1.02 7.08
C SER A 197 -6.20 -0.31 6.51
N VAL A 198 -6.56 0.82 7.11
CA VAL A 198 -7.34 1.81 6.38
C VAL A 198 -6.38 2.66 5.55
N VAL A 199 -6.71 2.84 4.28
CA VAL A 199 -6.03 3.75 3.36
C VAL A 199 -6.98 4.88 3.06
N VAL A 200 -6.51 6.11 3.22
CA VAL A 200 -7.31 7.33 3.02
C VAL A 200 -6.60 8.30 2.08
N CYS A 201 -7.38 8.95 1.22
CA CYS A 201 -6.95 10.05 0.37
C CYS A 201 -7.89 11.23 0.61
N GLN A 202 -7.32 12.39 0.86
CA GLN A 202 -8.10 13.63 0.89
C GLN A 202 -8.35 14.07 -0.55
N GLY A 203 -9.47 14.72 -0.82
CA GLY A 203 -9.68 15.21 -2.17
C GLY A 203 -9.00 16.55 -2.43
N ASN A 204 -9.07 17.48 -1.47
CA ASN A 204 -8.37 18.77 -1.51
C ASN A 204 -7.49 18.88 -0.26
N GLU A 205 -6.61 19.88 -0.23
CA GLU A 205 -5.84 20.19 0.98
C GLU A 205 -6.75 20.38 2.20
N GLY A 206 -6.36 19.80 3.32
CA GLY A 206 -7.02 19.99 4.60
C GLY A 206 -6.58 18.99 5.65
N THR A 207 -7.47 18.59 6.54
CA THR A 207 -7.17 17.72 7.68
C THR A 207 -8.13 16.54 7.74
N LEU A 208 -7.56 15.34 7.72
CA LEU A 208 -8.26 14.09 7.95
C LEU A 208 -8.07 13.63 9.39
N ARG A 209 -9.13 13.04 9.95
CA ARG A 209 -9.12 12.32 11.21
C ARG A 209 -9.58 10.88 11.00
N VAL A 210 -8.74 9.94 11.40
CA VAL A 210 -9.05 8.50 11.42
C VAL A 210 -9.28 8.08 12.86
N VAL A 211 -10.45 7.55 13.18
CA VAL A 211 -10.89 7.21 14.54
C VAL A 211 -11.30 5.75 14.60
N GLY A 212 -10.63 4.97 15.44
CA GLY A 212 -11.06 3.61 15.79
C GLY A 212 -11.71 3.55 17.17
N GLN A 213 -11.60 2.39 17.80
CA GLN A 213 -12.27 2.10 19.06
C GLN A 213 -11.63 2.81 20.26
N SER A 214 -10.29 2.90 20.32
CA SER A 214 -9.57 3.44 21.49
C SER A 214 -8.45 4.40 21.15
N ALA A 215 -8.21 4.66 19.86
CA ALA A 215 -7.23 5.62 19.40
C ALA A 215 -7.66 6.27 18.09
N GLY A 216 -7.14 7.47 17.84
CA GLY A 216 -7.29 8.14 16.57
C GLY A 216 -6.00 8.76 16.09
N PHE A 217 -6.01 9.19 14.84
CA PHE A 217 -4.91 9.84 14.17
C PHE A 217 -5.43 11.02 13.37
N GLU A 218 -4.66 12.10 13.34
CA GLU A 218 -4.89 13.25 12.48
C GLU A 218 -3.71 13.45 11.53
N SER A 219 -4.01 13.87 10.32
CA SER A 219 -3.01 14.18 9.29
C SER A 219 -3.57 15.20 8.32
N SER A 220 -2.68 15.92 7.64
CA SER A 220 -3.01 16.78 6.51
C SER A 220 -2.24 16.28 5.28
N PRO A 221 -2.59 15.09 4.76
CA PRO A 221 -1.85 14.49 3.65
C PRO A 221 -2.13 15.28 2.37
N HIS A 222 -1.14 15.35 1.48
CA HIS A 222 -1.36 15.82 0.12
C HIS A 222 -2.43 14.96 -0.59
N PRO A 223 -3.35 15.54 -1.40
CA PRO A 223 -4.45 14.81 -2.03
C PRO A 223 -4.04 13.55 -2.81
N ASP A 224 -2.95 13.65 -3.56
CA ASP A 224 -2.40 12.54 -4.37
C ASP A 224 -1.55 11.54 -3.57
N ARG A 225 -1.48 11.66 -2.24
CA ARG A 225 -0.60 10.84 -1.38
C ARG A 225 -1.43 10.09 -0.35
N PRO A 226 -1.81 8.84 -0.66
CA PRO A 226 -2.55 8.01 0.28
C PRO A 226 -1.83 7.92 1.63
N LEU A 227 -2.62 7.94 2.69
CA LEU A 227 -2.17 7.70 4.06
C LEU A 227 -2.71 6.36 4.50
N ALA A 228 -1.85 5.48 5.04
CA ALA A 228 -2.30 4.20 5.57
C ALA A 228 -2.09 4.10 7.08
N ILE A 229 -3.09 3.54 7.78
CA ILE A 229 -3.05 3.29 9.21
C ILE A 229 -3.53 1.87 9.47
N PRO A 230 -2.70 0.98 10.05
CA PRO A 230 -3.15 -0.35 10.46
C PRO A 230 -4.29 -0.25 11.47
N LEU A 231 -5.36 -1.02 11.27
CA LEU A 231 -6.55 -0.97 12.11
C LEU A 231 -6.23 -1.32 13.57
N GLU A 232 -5.30 -2.25 13.80
CA GLU A 232 -4.84 -2.62 15.14
C GLU A 232 -4.31 -1.43 15.95
N LEU A 233 -3.77 -0.39 15.29
CA LEU A 233 -3.26 0.81 15.95
C LEU A 233 -4.37 1.79 16.36
N THR A 234 -5.59 1.62 15.84
CA THR A 234 -6.77 2.41 16.23
C THR A 234 -7.55 1.76 17.38
N GLY A 235 -7.10 0.58 17.84
CA GLY A 235 -7.66 -0.14 18.99
C GLY A 235 -8.81 -1.09 18.65
N GLY A 236 -9.09 -1.34 17.37
CA GLY A 236 -10.17 -2.23 16.95
C GLY A 236 -10.08 -2.59 15.46
N LEU A 237 -11.12 -3.25 14.95
CA LEU A 237 -11.20 -3.65 13.54
C LEU A 237 -12.13 -2.76 12.72
N SER A 238 -12.84 -1.83 13.35
CA SER A 238 -13.71 -0.84 12.71
C SER A 238 -13.10 0.55 12.79
N VAL A 239 -13.35 1.37 11.77
CA VAL A 239 -12.80 2.72 11.70
C VAL A 239 -13.76 3.70 11.03
N SER A 240 -13.73 4.94 11.50
CA SER A 240 -14.37 6.09 10.87
C SER A 240 -13.31 7.07 10.40
N VAL A 241 -13.51 7.64 9.22
CA VAL A 241 -12.67 8.68 8.63
C VAL A 241 -13.52 9.93 8.52
N ALA A 242 -13.00 11.07 8.98
CA ALA A 242 -13.67 12.36 8.91
C ALA A 242 -12.73 13.42 8.33
N ALA A 243 -13.23 14.22 7.39
CA ALA A 243 -12.60 15.49 7.02
C ALA A 243 -13.02 16.55 8.05
N LEU A 244 -12.05 17.26 8.63
CA LEU A 244 -12.29 18.29 9.64
C LEU A 244 -12.53 19.68 9.03
N ASP A 245 -12.35 19.80 7.72
CA ASP A 245 -12.49 21.02 6.93
C ASP A 245 -13.12 20.70 5.56
N THR A 246 -13.16 21.69 4.67
CA THR A 246 -13.80 21.59 3.36
C THR A 246 -13.05 20.70 2.37
N GLY A 247 -11.95 20.05 2.78
CA GLY A 247 -11.13 19.25 1.88
C GLY A 247 -11.77 17.92 1.47
N GLY A 248 -12.72 17.41 2.26
CA GLY A 248 -13.49 16.18 1.99
C GLY A 248 -12.65 14.90 1.83
N ILE A 249 -13.31 13.75 1.74
CA ILE A 249 -12.65 12.43 1.63
C ILE A 249 -12.80 11.90 0.21
N ALA A 250 -11.73 11.93 -0.58
CA ALA A 250 -11.75 11.35 -1.93
C ALA A 250 -11.78 9.82 -1.86
N GLU A 251 -10.99 9.22 -0.97
CA GLU A 251 -10.93 7.77 -0.81
C GLU A 251 -10.82 7.37 0.67
N ALA A 252 -11.51 6.30 1.03
CA ALA A 252 -11.29 5.58 2.28
C ALA A 252 -11.64 4.10 2.05
N TYR A 253 -10.66 3.22 2.19
CA TYR A 253 -10.86 1.78 1.98
C TYR A 253 -9.95 0.92 2.86
N LEU A 254 -10.33 -0.34 3.03
CA LEU A 254 -9.54 -1.34 3.72
C LEU A 254 -8.61 -2.05 2.75
N HIS A 255 -7.35 -2.17 3.15
CA HIS A 255 -6.30 -2.86 2.40
C HIS A 255 -5.72 -3.99 3.27
N PHE A 256 -5.74 -5.22 2.75
CA PHE A 256 -5.15 -6.36 3.43
C PHE A 256 -3.66 -6.48 3.12
N GLY A 257 -2.85 -6.46 4.18
CA GLY A 257 -1.40 -6.45 4.09
C GLY A 257 -0.72 -7.80 3.97
N GLY A 258 -1.46 -8.91 4.04
CA GLY A 258 -0.88 -10.27 4.01
C GLY A 258 0.10 -10.53 5.16
N GLY A 259 -0.16 -10.01 6.35
CA GLY A 259 0.74 -10.10 7.52
C GLY A 259 1.60 -8.87 7.77
N ALA A 260 1.78 -8.00 6.76
CA ALA A 260 2.49 -6.72 6.87
C ALA A 260 1.57 -5.57 6.38
N PRO A 261 0.68 -5.06 7.25
CA PRO A 261 -0.21 -3.95 6.91
C PRO A 261 0.58 -2.71 6.49
N LEU A 262 0.01 -1.93 5.56
CA LEU A 262 0.55 -0.62 5.18
C LEU A 262 0.42 0.34 6.36
N SER A 263 1.45 1.15 6.61
CA SER A 263 1.45 2.11 7.70
C SER A 263 2.29 3.32 7.38
N ASP A 264 1.81 4.47 7.84
CA ASP A 264 2.67 5.61 8.15
C ASP A 264 3.67 5.25 9.24
N LEU A 265 4.91 5.71 9.12
CA LEU A 265 5.98 5.37 10.07
C LEU A 265 5.72 5.90 11.47
N HIS A 266 5.10 7.08 11.61
CA HIS A 266 4.82 7.63 12.93
C HIS A 266 3.55 7.03 13.56
N ALA A 267 2.67 6.41 12.76
CA ALA A 267 1.64 5.54 13.28
C ALA A 267 2.26 4.30 13.96
N ILE A 268 3.26 3.64 13.34
CA ILE A 268 3.99 2.50 13.92
C ILE A 268 4.58 2.87 15.29
N LEU A 269 5.27 4.01 15.36
CA LEU A 269 5.88 4.50 16.61
C LEU A 269 4.85 4.79 17.71
N ALA A 270 3.63 5.12 17.32
CA ALA A 270 2.54 5.41 18.22
C ALA A 270 1.74 4.16 18.63
N GLY A 271 2.09 2.95 18.15
CA GLY A 271 1.36 1.73 18.43
C GLY A 271 1.35 1.29 19.90
N ALA A 272 0.34 0.48 20.28
CA ALA A 272 0.24 -0.16 21.59
C ALA A 272 1.30 -1.25 21.78
N GLU A 273 1.48 -1.77 23.01
CA GLU A 273 2.48 -2.80 23.37
C GLU A 273 2.48 -4.03 22.43
N LEU A 274 3.66 -4.61 22.22
CA LEU A 274 3.83 -5.78 21.34
C LEU A 274 3.32 -7.04 22.01
N THR A 275 2.67 -7.88 21.22
CA THR A 275 2.54 -9.31 21.51
C THR A 275 3.51 -10.07 20.62
N GLY A 276 4.48 -10.78 21.22
CA GLY A 276 5.51 -11.52 20.49
C GLY A 276 6.83 -10.77 20.27
N ASP A 277 7.64 -11.27 19.35
CA ASP A 277 9.02 -10.82 19.13
C ASP A 277 9.11 -9.48 18.39
N TYR A 278 8.23 -9.27 17.40
CA TYR A 278 8.14 -8.05 16.60
C TYR A 278 6.75 -7.91 15.95
N LYS A 279 6.46 -6.71 15.45
CA LYS A 279 5.40 -6.47 14.46
C LYS A 279 6.03 -6.10 13.12
N LEU A 280 5.38 -6.53 12.03
CA LEU A 280 5.81 -6.27 10.67
C LEU A 280 4.83 -5.33 9.99
N TYR A 281 5.35 -4.34 9.29
CA TYR A 281 4.58 -3.37 8.52
C TYR A 281 5.20 -3.17 7.14
N ARG A 282 4.46 -2.55 6.24
CA ARG A 282 4.98 -1.95 5.01
C ARG A 282 4.82 -0.44 5.08
N TRP A 283 5.82 0.31 4.66
CA TRP A 283 5.72 1.77 4.65
C TRP A 283 4.77 2.23 3.55
N ASP A 284 3.78 3.04 3.87
CA ASP A 284 2.76 3.50 2.91
C ASP A 284 3.29 4.37 1.75
N LEU A 285 4.34 5.17 1.97
CA LEU A 285 4.99 5.94 0.91
C LEU A 285 5.90 5.09 0.00
N LEU A 286 6.50 4.04 0.55
CA LEU A 286 7.34 3.08 -0.16
C LEU A 286 6.87 1.65 0.17
N PRO A 287 5.77 1.16 -0.45
CA PRO A 287 5.15 -0.11 -0.08
C PRO A 287 6.04 -1.35 -0.18
N ASP A 288 7.14 -1.29 -0.93
CA ASP A 288 8.14 -2.36 -1.01
C ASP A 288 9.11 -2.33 0.21
N THR A 289 8.96 -1.38 1.13
CA THR A 289 9.79 -1.29 2.35
C THR A 289 9.13 -2.02 3.51
N LEU A 290 9.79 -3.09 3.99
CA LEU A 290 9.39 -3.76 5.22
C LEU A 290 9.91 -3.01 6.44
N VAL A 291 9.06 -2.83 7.44
CA VAL A 291 9.41 -2.18 8.71
C VAL A 291 9.16 -3.14 9.86
N PHE A 292 10.22 -3.56 10.52
CA PHE A 292 10.17 -4.38 11.72
C PHE A 292 10.20 -3.50 12.97
N ASP A 293 9.22 -3.69 13.85
CA ASP A 293 9.17 -3.09 15.18
C ASP A 293 9.38 -4.17 16.26
N PHE A 294 10.65 -4.36 16.66
CA PHE A 294 11.07 -5.38 17.62
C PHE A 294 10.81 -5.01 19.06
N ALA A 295 10.53 -6.01 19.90
CA ALA A 295 10.34 -5.80 21.33
C ALA A 295 11.59 -5.31 22.06
N ASN A 296 12.79 -5.78 21.70
CA ASN A 296 14.04 -5.38 22.33
C ASN A 296 15.27 -5.68 21.45
N TYR A 297 16.45 -5.19 21.86
CA TYR A 297 17.69 -5.40 21.12
C TYR A 297 18.07 -6.88 21.04
N ALA A 298 17.85 -7.65 22.10
CA ALA A 298 18.24 -9.07 22.14
C ALA A 298 17.49 -9.91 21.11
N ILE A 299 16.23 -9.57 20.80
CA ILE A 299 15.47 -10.22 19.74
C ILE A 299 15.97 -9.74 18.38
N GLN A 300 16.10 -8.44 18.16
CA GLN A 300 16.63 -7.88 16.91
C GLN A 300 18.00 -8.50 16.53
N ASP A 301 18.89 -8.65 17.50
CA ASP A 301 20.22 -9.24 17.32
C ASP A 301 20.15 -10.67 16.75
N ARG A 302 19.14 -11.46 17.11
CA ARG A 302 18.97 -12.84 16.60
C ARG A 302 18.74 -12.87 15.09
N TYR A 303 18.13 -11.82 14.54
CA TYR A 303 17.81 -11.68 13.11
C TYR A 303 18.95 -10.98 12.36
N PHE A 304 19.50 -9.91 12.93
CA PHE A 304 20.28 -8.95 12.15
C PHE A 304 21.73 -8.77 12.59
N LYS A 305 22.16 -9.30 13.75
CA LYS A 305 23.51 -9.01 14.25
C LYS A 305 24.59 -9.47 13.28
N ARG A 306 24.51 -10.70 12.75
CA ARG A 306 25.51 -11.18 11.79
C ARG A 306 25.43 -10.43 10.47
N LEU A 307 24.22 -10.11 10.01
CA LEU A 307 23.99 -9.35 8.79
C LEU A 307 24.61 -7.94 8.86
N ALA A 308 24.42 -7.23 9.98
CA ALA A 308 25.02 -5.92 10.23
C ALA A 308 26.56 -5.96 10.14
N PHE A 309 27.16 -7.00 10.72
CA PHE A 309 28.61 -7.19 10.70
C PHE A 309 29.10 -7.51 9.28
N PHE A 310 28.35 -8.32 8.54
CA PHE A 310 28.62 -8.65 7.14
C PHE A 310 28.51 -7.42 6.21
N ALA A 311 27.59 -6.50 6.48
CA ALA A 311 27.33 -5.34 5.63
C ALA A 311 28.37 -4.22 5.82
N GLU A 312 28.63 -3.83 7.08
CA GLU A 312 29.16 -2.48 7.36
C GLU A 312 30.26 -2.41 8.41
N LYS A 313 30.43 -3.42 9.27
CA LYS A 313 31.40 -3.34 10.36
C LYS A 313 32.83 -3.56 9.83
N PRO A 314 33.78 -2.64 10.13
CA PRO A 314 35.18 -2.81 9.79
C PRO A 314 35.74 -4.14 10.30
N GLY A 315 36.45 -4.87 9.43
CA GLY A 315 37.02 -6.19 9.75
C GLY A 315 36.05 -7.37 9.62
N PHE A 316 34.76 -7.13 9.37
CA PHE A 316 33.74 -8.17 9.18
C PHE A 316 33.06 -8.12 7.81
N ARG A 317 33.09 -6.98 7.12
CA ARG A 317 32.44 -6.82 5.82
C ARG A 317 32.80 -7.94 4.85
N GLY A 318 31.79 -8.56 4.25
CA GLY A 318 31.95 -9.67 3.32
C GLY A 318 32.36 -11.01 3.97
N ARG A 319 32.29 -11.13 5.31
CA ARG A 319 32.54 -12.34 6.07
C ARG A 319 31.39 -12.65 7.03
N LEU A 320 31.12 -13.94 7.23
CA LEU A 320 30.22 -14.41 8.30
C LEU A 320 31.04 -14.77 9.55
N ALA A 321 30.74 -14.09 10.65
CA ALA A 321 31.28 -14.40 11.98
C ALA A 321 30.37 -15.37 12.73
N ASP A 322 30.97 -16.27 13.51
CA ASP A 322 30.22 -17.21 14.34
C ASP A 322 29.62 -16.51 15.58
N ASP A 323 28.65 -17.17 16.22
CA ASP A 323 27.95 -16.61 17.37
C ASP A 323 28.87 -16.32 18.57
N ARG A 324 29.96 -17.07 18.73
CA ARG A 324 30.90 -16.86 19.84
C ARG A 324 31.70 -15.59 19.63
N GLU A 325 32.11 -15.34 18.39
CA GLU A 325 32.80 -14.11 18.01
C GLU A 325 31.89 -12.88 18.18
N LEU A 326 30.60 -13.00 17.85
CA LEU A 326 29.64 -11.90 17.93
C LEU A 326 29.06 -11.68 19.34
N ALA A 327 29.15 -12.67 20.25
CA ALA A 327 28.45 -12.66 21.53
C ALA A 327 28.70 -11.39 22.37
N SER A 328 29.95 -10.93 22.45
CA SER A 328 30.33 -9.76 23.25
C SER A 328 30.27 -8.43 22.50
N LEU A 329 29.96 -8.45 21.20
CA LEU A 329 29.97 -7.25 20.37
C LEU A 329 28.59 -6.61 20.36
N HIS A 330 28.53 -5.28 20.34
CA HIS A 330 27.26 -4.56 20.24
C HIS A 330 26.73 -4.60 18.80
N GLY A 331 25.45 -4.93 18.64
CA GLY A 331 24.73 -4.79 17.38
C GLY A 331 24.45 -3.32 17.04
N TRP A 332 23.43 -3.07 16.24
CA TRP A 332 22.91 -1.72 16.02
C TRP A 332 21.55 -1.55 16.70
N ASN A 333 21.20 -0.31 17.05
CA ASN A 333 19.97 -0.01 17.77
C ASN A 333 18.74 0.05 16.85
N ALA A 334 18.97 0.37 15.59
CA ALA A 334 18.06 0.33 14.47
C ALA A 334 18.94 0.07 13.25
N HIS A 335 18.34 -0.39 12.16
CA HIS A 335 19.10 -0.66 10.95
C HIS A 335 18.20 -0.80 9.74
N ASP A 336 18.76 -0.47 8.60
CA ASP A 336 18.23 -0.69 7.27
C ASP A 336 19.03 -1.72 6.46
N TYR A 337 18.41 -2.32 5.44
CA TYR A 337 19.15 -3.11 4.45
C TYR A 337 18.55 -3.02 3.05
N PRO A 338 19.39 -2.87 2.01
CA PRO A 338 18.94 -2.98 0.65
C PRO A 338 18.87 -4.46 0.17
N PRO A 339 18.03 -4.76 -0.83
CA PRO A 339 17.89 -6.10 -1.44
C PRO A 339 19.21 -6.78 -1.85
N TRP A 340 20.20 -6.02 -2.34
CA TRP A 340 21.47 -6.59 -2.80
C TRP A 340 22.37 -7.03 -1.64
N THR A 341 22.34 -6.35 -0.50
CA THR A 341 23.07 -6.79 0.70
C THR A 341 22.43 -8.06 1.26
N LEU A 342 21.09 -8.10 1.32
CA LEU A 342 20.33 -9.26 1.79
C LEU A 342 20.63 -10.51 0.96
N SER A 343 20.45 -10.44 -0.36
CA SER A 343 20.75 -11.57 -1.25
C SER A 343 22.22 -12.00 -1.18
N SER A 344 23.16 -11.06 -1.08
CA SER A 344 24.59 -11.36 -0.94
C SER A 344 24.93 -12.13 0.34
N PHE A 345 24.31 -11.76 1.47
CA PHE A 345 24.51 -12.42 2.76
C PHE A 345 24.11 -13.91 2.70
N TYR A 346 22.90 -14.20 2.23
CA TYR A 346 22.39 -15.58 2.17
C TYR A 346 23.12 -16.42 1.12
N ASN A 347 23.46 -15.82 -0.01
CA ASN A 347 24.29 -16.46 -1.02
C ASN A 347 25.67 -16.82 -0.46
N PHE A 348 26.33 -15.90 0.25
CA PHE A 348 27.62 -16.17 0.87
C PHE A 348 27.52 -17.31 1.91
N ALA A 349 26.44 -17.32 2.70
CA ALA A 349 26.18 -18.42 3.64
C ALA A 349 26.05 -19.77 2.92
N ALA A 350 25.30 -19.82 1.81
CA ALA A 350 25.15 -21.01 1.00
C ALA A 350 26.47 -21.47 0.36
N ASP A 351 27.20 -20.54 -0.28
CA ASP A 351 28.45 -20.79 -0.99
C ASP A 351 29.55 -21.32 -0.05
N THR A 352 29.52 -20.90 1.23
CA THR A 352 30.48 -21.33 2.26
C THR A 352 29.97 -22.45 3.16
N ALA A 353 28.78 -22.99 2.88
CA ALA A 353 28.07 -23.95 3.74
C ALA A 353 27.98 -23.48 5.21
N PHE A 354 27.89 -22.18 5.43
CA PHE A 354 27.75 -21.58 6.75
C PHE A 354 26.35 -21.85 7.31
N LYS A 355 26.28 -22.36 8.54
CA LYS A 355 25.02 -22.68 9.19
C LYS A 355 24.38 -21.43 9.80
N LEU A 356 23.33 -20.94 9.16
CA LEU A 356 22.47 -19.87 9.70
C LEU A 356 21.63 -20.37 10.88
N ASN A 357 21.23 -19.44 11.74
CA ASN A 357 20.33 -19.70 12.86
C ASN A 357 18.86 -19.70 12.41
N THR A 358 17.94 -20.15 13.28
CA THR A 358 16.51 -20.26 12.94
C THR A 358 15.85 -18.93 12.56
N ASN A 359 16.22 -17.83 13.22
CA ASN A 359 15.63 -16.50 12.96
C ASN A 359 16.15 -15.91 11.64
N GLU A 360 17.40 -16.16 11.28
CA GLU A 360 17.95 -15.77 9.98
C GLU A 360 17.31 -16.57 8.84
N LEU A 361 17.01 -17.85 9.06
CA LEU A 361 16.24 -18.63 8.08
C LEU A 361 14.79 -18.11 7.97
N ALA A 362 14.14 -17.79 9.09
CA ALA A 362 12.80 -17.21 9.09
C ALA A 362 12.77 -15.83 8.41
N LEU A 363 13.84 -15.04 8.56
CA LEU A 363 14.02 -13.79 7.84
C LEU A 363 14.10 -14.03 6.33
N LEU A 364 14.88 -15.02 5.86
CA LEU A 364 14.94 -15.34 4.44
C LEU A 364 13.56 -15.68 3.86
N ASP A 365 12.75 -16.45 4.58
CA ASP A 365 11.39 -16.79 4.15
C ASP A 365 10.53 -15.53 3.98
N LEU A 366 10.56 -14.61 4.96
CA LEU A 366 9.86 -13.31 4.85
C LEU A 366 10.36 -12.46 3.68
N LEU A 367 11.67 -12.42 3.46
CA LEU A 367 12.26 -11.65 2.36
C LEU A 367 11.84 -12.19 0.99
N LEU A 368 11.64 -13.51 0.88
CA LEU A 368 11.11 -14.15 -0.33
C LEU A 368 9.61 -13.86 -0.50
N ASP A 369 8.84 -13.99 0.58
CA ASP A 369 7.39 -13.80 0.57
C ASP A 369 6.99 -12.37 0.17
N TYR A 370 7.75 -11.37 0.61
CA TYR A 370 7.53 -9.96 0.25
C TYR A 370 8.37 -9.47 -0.92
N GLY A 371 9.15 -10.34 -1.57
CA GLY A 371 9.87 -10.01 -2.80
C GLY A 371 11.06 -9.06 -2.64
N LEU A 372 11.61 -8.91 -1.43
CA LEU A 372 12.88 -8.20 -1.20
C LEU A 372 14.07 -9.02 -1.70
N VAL A 373 13.92 -10.34 -1.72
CA VAL A 373 14.85 -11.28 -2.35
C VAL A 373 14.02 -12.20 -3.24
N THR A 374 14.56 -12.60 -4.40
CA THR A 374 13.90 -13.57 -5.28
C THR A 374 14.87 -14.70 -5.66
N LYS A 375 14.34 -15.80 -6.19
CA LYS A 375 15.12 -16.98 -6.61
C LYS A 375 15.16 -17.07 -8.12
N GLU A 376 16.36 -17.22 -8.68
CA GLU A 376 16.53 -17.65 -10.06
C GLU A 376 16.21 -19.14 -10.22
N ALA A 377 16.06 -19.60 -11.47
CA ALA A 377 15.88 -21.01 -11.79
C ALA A 377 17.05 -21.90 -11.31
N SER A 378 18.25 -21.32 -11.16
CA SER A 378 19.44 -21.97 -10.61
C SER A 378 19.36 -22.22 -9.09
N GLY A 379 18.38 -21.61 -8.40
CA GLY A 379 18.31 -21.56 -6.94
C GLY A 379 19.14 -20.42 -6.32
N ARG A 380 19.90 -19.65 -7.12
CA ARG A 380 20.63 -18.46 -6.66
C ARG A 380 19.65 -17.38 -6.21
N LEU A 381 19.97 -16.72 -5.10
CA LEU A 381 19.19 -15.58 -4.63
C LEU A 381 19.65 -14.32 -5.36
N ILE A 382 18.69 -13.52 -5.84
CA ILE A 382 18.97 -12.23 -6.49
C ILE A 382 18.23 -11.10 -5.77
N PRO A 383 18.71 -9.85 -5.88
CA PRO A 383 18.04 -8.70 -5.28
C PRO A 383 16.62 -8.57 -5.83
N GLY A 384 15.64 -8.43 -4.95
CA GLY A 384 14.27 -8.06 -5.31
C GLY A 384 14.08 -6.54 -5.31
N LYS A 385 12.91 -6.09 -4.87
CA LYS A 385 12.57 -4.65 -4.75
C LYS A 385 12.46 -4.24 -3.29
N GLY A 386 12.60 -2.93 -3.03
CA GLY A 386 12.31 -2.38 -1.72
C GLY A 386 13.51 -2.12 -0.83
N ALA A 387 13.24 -2.17 0.47
CA ALA A 387 14.22 -2.03 1.54
C ALA A 387 13.69 -2.70 2.82
N LEU A 388 14.57 -2.97 3.77
CA LEU A 388 14.20 -3.38 5.12
C LEU A 388 14.57 -2.26 6.09
N ILE A 389 13.72 -1.98 7.07
CA ILE A 389 13.97 -1.13 8.23
C ILE A 389 13.69 -1.95 9.48
N SER A 390 14.51 -1.75 10.50
CA SER A 390 14.34 -2.35 11.83
C SER A 390 14.52 -1.30 12.90
N ILE A 391 13.60 -1.31 13.87
CA ILE A 391 13.65 -0.48 15.07
C ILE A 391 13.24 -1.33 16.27
N THR A 392 13.59 -0.87 17.48
CA THR A 392 13.28 -1.59 18.73
C THR A 392 12.62 -0.69 19.75
N ARG A 393 11.71 -1.28 20.52
CA ARG A 393 10.96 -0.64 21.59
C ARG A 393 11.77 -0.39 22.87
N GLU A 394 12.97 -0.97 22.98
CA GLU A 394 13.88 -0.73 24.10
C GLU A 394 14.51 0.67 24.06
N SER A 395 14.54 1.30 22.88
CA SER A 395 14.86 2.72 22.73
C SER A 395 13.75 3.62 23.31
N THR A 396 14.14 4.77 23.87
CA THR A 396 13.17 5.78 24.30
C THR A 396 12.36 6.31 23.10
N ALA A 397 11.16 6.84 23.34
CA ALA A 397 10.30 7.36 22.27
C ALA A 397 11.00 8.41 21.37
N VAL A 398 11.84 9.26 21.96
CA VAL A 398 12.62 10.26 21.22
C VAL A 398 13.65 9.60 20.31
N TYR A 399 14.40 8.61 20.80
CA TYR A 399 15.38 7.91 19.98
C TYR A 399 14.74 7.03 18.92
N ARG A 400 13.62 6.38 19.20
CA ARG A 400 12.88 5.61 18.19
C ARG A 400 12.43 6.48 17.02
N ARG A 401 12.03 7.72 17.27
CA ARG A 401 11.69 8.68 16.21
C ARG A 401 12.93 9.04 15.37
N ILE A 402 14.02 9.44 16.01
CA ILE A 402 15.27 9.79 15.31
C ILE A 402 15.77 8.60 14.47
N PHE A 403 15.78 7.40 15.05
CA PHE A 403 16.19 6.19 14.34
C PHE A 403 15.24 5.85 13.20
N MET A 404 13.91 5.89 13.40
CA MET A 404 12.97 5.64 12.30
C MET A 404 13.18 6.60 11.13
N ASP A 405 13.33 7.90 11.39
CA ASP A 405 13.56 8.89 10.32
C ASP A 405 14.95 8.70 9.67
N HIS A 406 15.97 8.28 10.44
CA HIS A 406 17.29 7.89 9.93
C HIS A 406 17.20 6.69 8.98
N GLU A 407 16.64 5.56 9.43
CA GLU A 407 16.52 4.34 8.62
C GLU A 407 15.60 4.53 7.40
N ALA A 408 14.54 5.34 7.53
CA ALA A 408 13.65 5.65 6.42
C ALA A 408 14.34 6.43 5.30
N SER A 409 15.32 7.27 5.64
CA SER A 409 16.12 7.98 4.65
C SER A 409 17.00 7.03 3.82
N HIS A 410 17.52 5.96 4.44
CA HIS A 410 18.24 4.91 3.70
C HIS A 410 17.32 4.17 2.75
N ALA A 411 16.10 3.84 3.18
CA ALA A 411 15.11 3.22 2.30
C ALA A 411 14.80 4.09 1.05
N LEU A 412 14.74 5.42 1.20
CA LEU A 412 14.68 6.35 0.07
C LEU A 412 15.96 6.31 -0.78
N PHE A 413 17.13 6.34 -0.16
CA PHE A 413 18.42 6.27 -0.87
C PHE A 413 18.57 5.00 -1.73
N PHE A 414 17.97 3.88 -1.31
CA PHE A 414 17.96 2.64 -2.07
C PHE A 414 17.00 2.67 -3.25
N GLN A 415 15.79 3.21 -3.05
CA GLN A 415 14.66 3.08 -3.97
C GLN A 415 14.44 4.29 -4.88
N ASP A 416 14.89 5.47 -4.47
CA ASP A 416 14.77 6.72 -5.22
C ASP A 416 16.14 7.13 -5.79
N GLU A 417 16.35 6.83 -7.07
CA GLU A 417 17.58 7.18 -7.78
C GLU A 417 17.86 8.70 -7.77
N ALA A 418 16.84 9.54 -7.87
CA ALA A 418 17.03 10.98 -7.92
C ALA A 418 17.45 11.53 -6.54
N TYR A 419 16.91 10.97 -5.45
CA TYR A 419 17.37 11.25 -4.10
C TYR A 419 18.83 10.81 -3.90
N ARG A 420 19.18 9.58 -4.30
CA ARG A 420 20.56 9.07 -4.22
C ARG A 420 21.55 9.95 -4.98
N LEU A 421 21.23 10.32 -6.22
CA LEU A 421 22.08 11.19 -7.04
C LEU A 421 22.24 12.59 -6.42
N LEU A 422 21.21 13.10 -5.72
CA LEU A 422 21.34 14.35 -4.97
C LEU A 422 22.34 14.21 -3.81
N SER A 423 22.24 13.15 -3.02
CA SER A 423 23.17 12.88 -1.92
C SER A 423 24.61 12.70 -2.41
N GLU A 424 24.82 12.01 -3.54
CA GLU A 424 26.15 11.85 -4.16
C GLU A 424 26.74 13.19 -4.62
N ARG A 425 25.91 14.07 -5.20
CA ARG A 425 26.33 15.42 -5.59
C ARG A 425 26.72 16.26 -4.38
N ILE A 426 25.92 16.21 -3.32
CA ILE A 426 26.22 16.91 -2.05
C ILE A 426 27.59 16.47 -1.52
N TRP A 427 27.78 15.15 -1.38
CA TRP A 427 29.04 14.59 -0.90
C TRP A 427 30.25 14.99 -1.75
N SER A 428 30.08 15.00 -3.07
CA SER A 428 31.14 15.35 -4.03
C SER A 428 31.46 16.85 -4.04
N ALA A 429 30.52 17.69 -3.62
CA ALA A 429 30.68 19.14 -3.55
C ALA A 429 31.36 19.62 -2.24
N HIS A 430 31.49 18.74 -1.24
CA HIS A 430 32.15 19.08 0.03
C HIS A 430 33.60 19.50 -0.17
N ASP A 431 33.96 20.63 0.45
CA ASP A 431 35.35 21.06 0.54
C ASP A 431 36.19 20.06 1.40
N PRO A 432 37.53 20.12 1.32
CA PRO A 432 38.39 19.20 2.05
C PRO A 432 38.18 19.19 3.58
N ALA A 433 37.85 20.31 4.21
CA ALA A 433 37.61 20.39 5.65
C ALA A 433 36.32 19.68 6.04
N THR A 434 35.22 19.99 5.35
CA THR A 434 33.92 19.33 5.55
C THR A 434 34.03 17.81 5.29
N ARG A 435 34.74 17.42 4.23
CA ARG A 435 34.99 16.01 3.91
C ARG A 435 35.78 15.30 5.02
N ARG A 436 36.84 15.92 5.55
CA ARG A 436 37.62 15.36 6.67
C ARG A 436 36.77 15.20 7.93
N PHE A 437 35.92 16.19 8.23
CA PHE A 437 34.98 16.11 9.35
C PHE A 437 34.08 14.88 9.23
N TRP A 438 33.42 14.67 8.09
CA TRP A 438 32.52 13.53 7.88
C TRP A 438 33.22 12.19 7.99
N ILE A 439 34.37 12.03 7.34
CA ILE A 439 35.16 10.79 7.45
C ILE A 439 35.56 10.52 8.91
N ARG A 440 35.92 11.55 9.67
CA ARG A 440 36.23 11.41 11.10
C ARG A 440 34.99 11.04 11.91
N HIS A 441 33.85 11.65 11.63
CA HIS A 441 32.57 11.33 12.27
C HIS A 441 32.15 9.88 12.03
N LEU A 442 32.13 9.44 10.77
CA LEU A 442 31.71 8.09 10.40
C LEU A 442 32.65 7.03 10.98
N ARG A 443 33.96 7.29 10.98
CA ARG A 443 34.91 6.39 11.66
C ARG A 443 34.67 6.30 13.16
N TRP A 444 34.38 7.42 13.82
CA TRP A 444 34.05 7.44 15.24
C TRP A 444 32.77 6.64 15.55
N ARG A 445 31.83 6.60 14.61
CA ARG A 445 30.62 5.76 14.66
C ARG A 445 30.87 4.30 14.25
N ASN A 446 32.11 3.93 13.95
CA ASN A 446 32.57 2.59 13.59
C ASN A 446 32.07 2.08 12.22
N TYR A 447 31.90 2.98 11.24
CA TYR A 447 31.66 2.64 9.84
C TYR A 447 32.97 2.45 9.05
N ASP A 448 32.92 1.64 8.00
CA ASP A 448 34.04 1.52 7.04
C ASP A 448 34.09 2.73 6.09
N THR A 449 34.91 3.70 6.46
CA THR A 449 35.08 4.94 5.68
C THR A 449 35.81 4.77 4.35
N THR A 450 36.31 3.57 4.01
CA THR A 450 36.93 3.31 2.70
C THR A 450 35.88 3.07 1.60
N ASP A 451 34.64 2.76 1.98
CA ASP A 451 33.52 2.63 1.06
C ASP A 451 32.86 4.01 0.82
N SER A 452 33.03 4.55 -0.38
CA SER A 452 32.40 5.82 -0.76
C SER A 452 30.87 5.75 -0.78
N TYR A 453 30.29 4.60 -1.11
CA TYR A 453 28.84 4.41 -1.13
C TYR A 453 28.27 4.53 0.29
N LEU A 454 28.88 3.80 1.25
CA LEU A 454 28.49 3.86 2.65
C LEU A 454 28.61 5.29 3.20
N ASN A 455 29.69 6.00 2.87
CA ASN A 455 29.85 7.38 3.33
C ASN A 455 28.73 8.32 2.86
N VAL A 456 28.27 8.19 1.60
CA VAL A 456 27.15 8.99 1.07
C VAL A 456 25.84 8.58 1.75
N ASN A 457 25.60 7.27 1.87
CA ASN A 457 24.40 6.71 2.46
C ASN A 457 24.20 7.20 3.90
N GLU A 458 25.27 7.19 4.70
CA GLU A 458 25.27 7.68 6.08
C GLU A 458 25.14 9.20 6.17
N LEU A 459 25.89 9.95 5.35
CA LEU A 459 25.82 11.40 5.33
C LEU A 459 24.38 11.90 5.24
N GLN A 460 23.64 11.41 4.24
CA GLN A 460 22.28 11.89 4.00
C GLN A 460 21.37 11.59 5.20
N ALA A 461 21.53 10.42 5.83
CA ALA A 461 20.73 10.02 6.99
C ALA A 461 20.98 10.92 8.20
N TYR A 462 22.25 11.27 8.47
CA TYR A 462 22.58 12.25 9.51
C TYR A 462 22.02 13.65 9.23
N MET A 463 21.88 14.03 7.95
CA MET A 463 21.27 15.32 7.57
C MET A 463 19.77 15.36 7.78
N VAL A 464 19.06 14.24 7.62
CA VAL A 464 17.58 14.23 7.60
C VAL A 464 16.90 13.50 8.76
N GLN A 465 17.66 12.84 9.65
CA GLN A 465 17.11 12.20 10.88
C GLN A 465 16.47 13.19 11.87
N GLN A 466 16.69 14.50 11.68
CA GLN A 466 16.11 15.61 12.44
C GLN A 466 15.75 16.72 11.45
N SER A 467 15.04 17.76 11.90
CA SER A 467 14.78 18.94 11.06
C SER A 467 16.10 19.56 10.55
N ALA A 468 16.07 20.29 9.43
CA ALA A 468 17.29 20.90 8.87
C ALA A 468 18.03 21.81 9.89
N ALA A 469 17.30 22.59 10.69
CA ALA A 469 17.87 23.36 11.80
C ALA A 469 18.36 22.47 12.96
N GLY A 470 17.66 21.36 13.21
CA GLY A 470 18.06 20.34 14.17
C GLY A 470 19.37 19.65 13.79
N ALA A 471 19.62 19.39 12.50
CA ALA A 471 20.88 18.83 12.01
C ALA A 471 22.08 19.72 12.36
N VAL A 472 21.97 21.04 12.11
CA VAL A 472 23.01 22.01 12.49
C VAL A 472 23.27 22.01 13.99
N THR A 473 22.19 22.01 14.79
CA THR A 473 22.27 21.97 16.25
C THR A 473 22.93 20.68 16.74
N TYR A 474 22.57 19.53 16.16
CA TYR A 474 23.14 18.23 16.48
C TYR A 474 24.64 18.17 16.16
N ILE A 475 25.06 18.66 14.98
CA ILE A 475 26.46 18.71 14.61
C ILE A 475 27.26 19.61 15.56
N ARG A 476 26.76 20.81 15.86
CA ARG A 476 27.40 21.78 16.75
C ARG A 476 27.55 21.28 18.18
N ASP A 477 26.43 20.90 18.79
CA ASP A 477 26.35 20.73 20.25
C ASP A 477 26.67 19.30 20.69
N ASN A 478 26.61 18.34 19.77
CA ASN A 478 26.84 16.93 20.07
C ASN A 478 28.07 16.39 19.33
N VAL A 479 28.05 16.41 18.00
CA VAL A 479 29.08 15.71 17.20
C VAL A 479 30.45 16.38 17.34
N LEU A 480 30.56 17.68 17.09
CA LEU A 480 31.84 18.38 17.16
C LEU A 480 32.46 18.31 18.57
N VAL A 481 31.64 18.49 19.61
CA VAL A 481 32.07 18.37 21.02
C VAL A 481 32.64 16.97 21.31
N ARG A 482 31.93 15.92 20.89
CA ARG A 482 32.36 14.53 21.14
C ARG A 482 33.57 14.14 20.29
N LEU A 483 33.67 14.62 19.06
CA LEU A 483 34.83 14.38 18.21
C LEU A 483 36.08 15.09 18.73
N ALA A 484 35.97 16.33 19.20
CA ALA A 484 37.10 17.03 19.82
C ALA A 484 37.60 16.28 21.06
N ALA A 485 36.69 15.73 21.87
CA ALA A 485 37.05 14.90 23.03
C ALA A 485 37.67 13.54 22.63
N ALA A 486 37.15 12.87 21.60
CA ALA A 486 37.64 11.58 21.12
C ALA A 486 38.96 11.68 20.33
N TYR A 487 39.21 12.82 19.69
CA TYR A 487 40.42 13.09 18.90
C TYR A 487 41.09 14.41 19.34
N PRO A 488 41.75 14.44 20.52
CA PRO A 488 42.33 15.68 21.06
C PRO A 488 43.34 16.36 20.12
N ALA A 489 44.11 15.57 19.36
CA ALA A 489 45.07 16.09 18.38
C ALA A 489 44.42 16.82 17.19
N ALA A 490 43.13 16.60 16.93
CA ALA A 490 42.36 17.26 15.89
C ALA A 490 41.40 18.33 16.44
N ALA A 491 41.38 18.58 17.75
CA ALA A 491 40.40 19.46 18.38
C ALA A 491 40.52 20.92 17.91
N GLU A 492 41.75 21.44 17.76
CA GLU A 492 41.99 22.79 17.25
C GLU A 492 41.56 22.94 15.79
N GLU A 493 41.90 21.97 14.94
CA GLU A 493 41.44 21.90 13.54
C GLU A 493 39.91 21.92 13.47
N LEU A 494 39.24 21.05 14.24
CA LEU A 494 37.78 20.97 14.27
C LEU A 494 37.14 22.29 14.72
N LEU A 495 37.74 23.00 15.68
CA LEU A 495 37.25 24.29 16.12
C LEU A 495 37.38 25.36 15.02
N VAL A 496 38.52 25.39 14.33
CA VAL A 496 38.77 26.31 13.21
C VAL A 496 37.81 26.03 12.05
N ASP A 497 37.58 24.76 11.72
CA ASP A 497 36.73 24.33 10.61
C ASP A 497 35.22 24.42 10.94
N THR A 498 34.85 24.62 12.21
CA THR A 498 33.45 24.63 12.68
C THR A 498 32.52 25.55 11.87
N PRO A 499 32.85 26.83 11.59
CA PRO A 499 31.97 27.70 10.82
C PRO A 499 31.66 27.15 9.41
N ALA A 500 32.66 26.57 8.73
CA ALA A 500 32.48 25.99 7.40
C ALA A 500 31.63 24.70 7.46
N ILE A 501 31.90 23.82 8.43
CA ILE A 501 31.14 22.58 8.65
C ILE A 501 29.66 22.90 8.90
N LEU A 502 29.35 23.88 9.75
CA LEU A 502 27.98 24.23 10.09
C LEU A 502 27.25 24.92 8.93
N ALA A 503 27.93 25.79 8.17
CA ALA A 503 27.36 26.41 6.98
C ALA A 503 27.00 25.36 5.92
N THR A 504 27.90 24.42 5.63
CA THR A 504 27.66 23.33 4.67
C THR A 504 26.55 22.40 5.15
N THR A 505 26.54 22.01 6.43
CA THR A 505 25.46 21.22 7.04
C THR A 505 24.09 21.86 6.83
N ALA A 506 23.99 23.19 7.03
CA ALA A 506 22.72 23.91 6.87
C ALA A 506 22.24 23.88 5.40
N LEU A 507 23.15 24.07 4.45
CA LEU A 507 22.84 24.02 3.01
C LEU A 507 22.40 22.62 2.58
N ASP A 508 23.16 21.60 2.97
CA ASP A 508 22.91 20.21 2.59
C ASP A 508 21.59 19.69 3.17
N ALA A 509 21.37 19.90 4.46
CA ALA A 509 20.14 19.50 5.12
C ALA A 509 18.93 20.22 4.51
N SER A 510 19.06 21.51 4.14
CA SER A 510 17.98 22.25 3.47
C SER A 510 17.70 21.72 2.07
N ALA A 511 18.72 21.35 1.31
CA ALA A 511 18.57 20.79 -0.04
C ALA A 511 17.86 19.42 -0.02
N LEU A 512 18.26 18.54 0.91
CA LEU A 512 17.60 17.25 1.10
C LEU A 512 16.16 17.42 1.60
N ASP A 513 15.93 18.31 2.56
CA ASP A 513 14.58 18.62 3.09
C ASP A 513 13.65 19.23 2.03
N ALA A 514 14.18 20.06 1.12
CA ALA A 514 13.41 20.56 -0.01
C ALA A 514 12.96 19.43 -0.94
N TYR A 515 13.88 18.51 -1.28
CA TYR A 515 13.57 17.34 -2.10
C TYR A 515 12.50 16.47 -1.45
N LEU A 516 12.63 16.17 -0.15
CA LEU A 516 11.67 15.36 0.60
C LEU A 516 10.26 15.97 0.56
N ARG A 517 10.14 17.29 0.74
CA ARG A 517 8.84 17.98 0.71
C ARG A 517 8.21 17.94 -0.67
N GLU A 518 8.97 18.26 -1.70
CA GLU A 518 8.46 18.31 -3.07
C GLU A 518 8.06 16.93 -3.59
N ARG A 519 8.91 15.91 -3.35
CA ARG A 519 8.74 14.60 -3.96
C ARG A 519 7.89 13.65 -3.13
N TRP A 520 7.91 13.76 -1.81
CA TRP A 520 7.41 12.74 -0.90
C TRP A 520 6.40 13.25 0.14
N ASP A 521 6.12 14.56 0.19
CA ASP A 521 5.21 15.16 1.19
C ASP A 521 5.64 14.85 2.65
N VAL A 522 6.95 14.78 2.86
CA VAL A 522 7.58 14.61 4.18
C VAL A 522 8.72 15.61 4.33
N SER A 523 9.22 15.79 5.55
CA SER A 523 10.35 16.69 5.82
C SER A 523 11.42 15.99 6.64
N ALA A 524 12.63 16.54 6.65
CA ALA A 524 13.70 16.14 7.54
C ALA A 524 13.20 16.11 9.00
N GLY A 525 13.45 15.00 9.71
CA GLY A 525 12.95 14.72 11.07
C GLY A 525 11.44 14.49 11.17
N ARG A 526 10.75 14.28 10.05
CA ARG A 526 9.31 14.04 9.99
C ARG A 526 8.94 13.16 8.80
N PHE A 527 9.40 11.90 8.81
CA PHE A 527 9.05 10.93 7.77
C PHE A 527 7.67 10.29 7.94
N GLY A 528 7.06 10.45 9.12
CA GLY A 528 5.64 10.14 9.34
C GLY A 528 4.76 11.39 9.31
N ARG A 529 3.57 11.20 8.77
CA ARG A 529 2.60 12.24 8.40
C ARG A 529 1.45 12.34 9.40
N VAL A 530 1.39 11.47 10.41
CA VAL A 530 0.30 11.44 11.39
C VAL A 530 0.70 11.97 12.77
N ARG A 531 -0.32 12.45 13.49
CA ARG A 531 -0.28 12.70 14.93
C ARG A 531 -1.33 11.84 15.62
N ARG A 532 -0.92 11.05 16.63
CA ARG A 532 -1.88 10.32 17.46
C ARG A 532 -2.71 11.31 18.29
N ILE A 533 -4.02 11.08 18.34
CA ILE A 533 -4.94 11.79 19.22
C ILE A 533 -5.52 10.84 20.26
N ASN A 534 -5.70 11.35 21.48
CA ASN A 534 -6.44 10.62 22.52
C ASN A 534 -7.93 10.82 22.28
N LEU A 535 -8.67 9.72 22.33
CA LEU A 535 -10.12 9.79 22.33
C LEU A 535 -10.61 10.04 23.77
N PRO A 536 -11.68 10.83 23.95
CA PRO A 536 -12.24 11.15 25.26
C PRO A 536 -12.80 9.93 26.00
#